data_AF-A0A2R6LEP5-F1
#
_entry.id   AF-A0A2R6LEP5-F1
#
_cell.length_a   1.000
_cell.length_b   1.000
_cell.length_c   1.000
_cell.angle_alpha   90.00
_cell.angle_beta   90.00
_cell.angle_gamma   90.00
#
_symmetry.space_group_name_H-M   'P 1'
#
loop_
_entity.id
_entity.type
_entity.pdbx_description
1 polymer ?
#
loop_
_entity_poly.entity_id
_entity_poly.type
_entity_poly.pdbx_seq_one_letter_code
_entity_poly.pdbx_strand_id
1 'polypeptide(L)'
;MSHEYEELGLVAGLEIHQQLDTATKLFCNCPTERREPEASVRSFTRYLHPTKSELGELDEAALEESRVDREFEYLAFESTCLVEEDDEPPHRLNGEALRTALEIAALLDCEVVDRAHVMRKIVVDGSNTSGFQRSALLATDGEIETDQGPVGIADMLLEEESAARIEEHEGGVTYGLDRLGIPLVEIGTDPDIRSPEQARQAAERIGMLLRSTGKVKRGLGTIRQDVNVSIEAGARVELKGVQSLDDIDDIVANEVGRQVELLDIAEELRGRDAAVADPQDATEAFADTDSGVIAGAESVMAVRLEGFDGLVGREIQPDRRLGTELSDHAKRHGAGGIFHTDELPAYSVTEAEVEALRDAVDAADDDAVALVAADAEVAETAIEAVADRAETAIEGVPEETRGA
;
A
#
# COMPACT_ATOMS: atom_id res chain seq x y z
N MET A 1 -14.30 14.29 -13.50
CA MET A 1 -15.13 15.49 -13.24
C MET A 1 -14.19 16.63 -12.86
N SER A 2 -14.43 17.88 -13.23
CA SER A 2 -13.57 18.99 -12.77
C SER A 2 -14.02 19.41 -11.37
N HIS A 3 -13.35 18.90 -10.34
CA HIS A 3 -13.57 19.37 -8.98
C HIS A 3 -12.84 20.70 -8.76
N GLU A 4 -13.43 21.61 -8.00
CA GLU A 4 -12.71 22.78 -7.50
C GLU A 4 -11.88 22.36 -6.29
N TYR A 5 -10.65 21.90 -6.53
CA TYR A 5 -9.77 21.29 -5.51
C TYR A 5 -9.52 22.17 -4.29
N GLU A 6 -9.52 23.50 -4.48
CA GLU A 6 -9.38 24.47 -3.38
C GLU A 6 -10.59 24.42 -2.42
N GLU A 7 -11.80 24.26 -2.93
CA GLU A 7 -13.02 24.17 -2.10
C GLU A 7 -13.10 22.84 -1.34
N LEU A 8 -12.56 21.77 -1.93
CA LEU A 8 -12.42 20.47 -1.26
C LEU A 8 -11.31 20.46 -0.21
N GLY A 9 -10.47 21.50 -0.16
CA GLY A 9 -9.30 21.55 0.71
C GLY A 9 -8.27 20.47 0.38
N LEU A 10 -8.06 20.17 -0.93
CA LEU A 10 -7.08 19.19 -1.36
C LEU A 10 -5.70 19.47 -0.76
N VAL A 11 -5.13 18.42 -0.19
CA VAL A 11 -3.75 18.33 0.25
C VAL A 11 -3.15 17.04 -0.32
N ALA A 12 -2.02 17.16 -1.00
CA ALA A 12 -1.23 16.01 -1.40
C ALA A 12 0.22 16.14 -0.94
N GLY A 13 0.91 15.01 -0.90
CA GLY A 13 2.34 14.90 -0.62
C GLY A 13 2.96 13.76 -1.43
N LEU A 14 4.25 13.85 -1.71
CA LEU A 14 5.01 12.85 -2.43
C LEU A 14 6.09 12.27 -1.52
N GLU A 15 6.26 10.95 -1.59
CA GLU A 15 7.40 10.25 -1.00
C GLU A 15 8.17 9.57 -2.12
N ILE A 16 9.44 9.93 -2.30
CA ILE A 16 10.26 9.48 -3.43
C ILE A 16 11.52 8.78 -2.90
N HIS A 17 11.67 7.51 -3.26
CA HIS A 17 12.89 6.74 -3.01
C HIS A 17 13.71 6.61 -4.28
N GLN A 18 14.97 7.05 -4.26
CA GLN A 18 15.87 6.97 -5.42
C GLN A 18 17.19 6.30 -5.07
N GLN A 19 17.53 5.21 -5.78
CA GLN A 19 18.82 4.54 -5.62
C GLN A 19 19.95 5.39 -6.18
N LEU A 20 21.06 5.47 -5.44
CA LEU A 20 22.28 6.13 -5.87
C LEU A 20 23.19 5.16 -6.64
N ASP A 21 23.87 5.66 -7.67
CA ASP A 21 24.79 4.90 -8.50
C ASP A 21 26.22 4.98 -7.99
N THR A 22 26.42 4.54 -6.75
CA THR A 22 27.74 4.52 -6.10
C THR A 22 28.52 3.25 -6.47
N ALA A 23 29.84 3.32 -6.33
CA ALA A 23 30.71 2.17 -6.58
C ALA A 23 30.44 1.00 -5.63
N THR A 24 30.12 1.30 -4.37
CA THR A 24 29.82 0.30 -3.34
C THR A 24 28.55 0.64 -2.56
N LYS A 25 28.00 -0.35 -1.87
CA LYS A 25 26.85 -0.26 -0.96
C LYS A 25 27.08 0.71 0.21
N LEU A 26 26.01 1.04 0.93
CA LEU A 26 26.01 2.12 1.91
C LEU A 26 26.87 1.83 3.15
N PHE A 27 26.88 0.57 3.61
CA PHE A 27 27.59 0.14 4.81
C PHE A 27 28.52 -1.06 4.60
N CYS A 28 28.87 -1.37 3.34
CA CYS A 28 29.89 -2.37 3.00
C CYS A 28 30.57 -2.05 1.66
N ASN A 29 31.59 -2.82 1.30
CA ASN A 29 32.37 -2.61 0.08
C ASN A 29 31.85 -3.39 -1.13
N CYS A 30 30.67 -4.00 -1.03
CA CYS A 30 30.09 -4.77 -2.13
C CYS A 30 29.57 -3.84 -3.25
N PRO A 31 29.63 -4.26 -4.52
CA PRO A 31 29.13 -3.47 -5.64
C PRO A 31 27.59 -3.33 -5.60
N THR A 32 27.07 -2.31 -6.28
CA THR A 32 25.63 -1.97 -6.35
C THR A 32 24.93 -2.54 -7.60
N GLU A 33 25.52 -3.59 -8.20
CA GLU A 33 25.00 -4.24 -9.41
C GLU A 33 23.87 -5.24 -9.07
N ARG A 34 22.80 -5.23 -9.87
CA ARG A 34 21.75 -6.24 -9.80
C ARG A 34 22.18 -7.55 -10.45
N ARG A 35 21.71 -8.67 -9.90
CA ARG A 35 22.02 -10.02 -10.38
C ARG A 35 20.75 -10.84 -10.49
N GLU A 36 20.72 -11.72 -11.48
CA GLU A 36 19.64 -12.70 -11.62
C GLU A 36 19.75 -13.75 -10.50
N PRO A 37 18.63 -14.26 -9.95
CA PRO A 37 18.62 -15.22 -8.85
C PRO A 37 19.47 -16.47 -9.11
N GLU A 38 19.55 -16.95 -10.34
CA GLU A 38 20.33 -18.14 -10.75
C GLU A 38 21.85 -17.94 -10.65
N ALA A 39 22.31 -16.70 -10.53
CA ALA A 39 23.71 -16.38 -10.29
C ALA A 39 24.10 -16.52 -8.80
N SER A 40 23.15 -16.84 -7.92
CA SER A 40 23.45 -17.11 -6.52
C SER A 40 24.37 -18.33 -6.39
N VAL A 41 25.33 -18.24 -5.47
CA VAL A 41 26.33 -19.29 -5.23
C VAL A 41 26.07 -20.05 -3.93
N ARG A 42 25.17 -19.51 -3.10
CA ARG A 42 24.77 -20.05 -1.81
C ARG A 42 23.44 -19.44 -1.38
N SER A 43 22.68 -20.16 -0.58
CA SER A 43 21.54 -19.63 0.16
C SER A 43 21.66 -19.95 1.65
N PHE A 44 20.95 -19.21 2.47
CA PHE A 44 20.81 -19.46 3.91
C PHE A 44 19.45 -18.99 4.41
N THR A 45 19.00 -19.57 5.50
CA THR A 45 17.67 -19.32 6.05
C THR A 45 17.77 -18.59 7.38
N ARG A 46 16.88 -17.62 7.63
CA ARG A 46 16.68 -17.02 8.96
C ARG A 46 15.19 -16.91 9.31
N TYR A 47 14.96 -16.73 10.60
CA TYR A 47 13.67 -16.35 11.17
C TYR A 47 13.88 -15.04 11.92
N LEU A 48 13.00 -14.06 11.70
CA LEU A 48 12.99 -12.83 12.48
C LEU A 48 12.06 -13.01 13.68
N HIS A 49 12.47 -12.46 14.82
CA HIS A 49 11.65 -12.52 16.03
C HIS A 49 11.32 -11.10 16.47
N PRO A 50 10.03 -10.78 16.71
CA PRO A 50 9.65 -9.47 17.23
C PRO A 50 10.27 -9.26 18.61
N THR A 51 10.68 -8.03 18.88
CA THR A 51 11.21 -7.65 20.19
C THR A 51 10.16 -6.85 20.94
N LYS A 52 10.03 -7.12 22.24
CA LYS A 52 9.13 -6.36 23.12
C LYS A 52 9.67 -4.95 23.31
N SER A 53 8.79 -3.95 23.29
CA SER A 53 9.17 -2.62 23.76
C SER A 53 9.63 -2.67 25.22
N GLU A 54 10.36 -1.64 25.67
CA GLU A 54 10.77 -1.53 27.08
C GLU A 54 9.57 -1.51 28.06
N LEU A 55 8.39 -1.15 27.57
CA LEU A 55 7.13 -1.15 28.32
C LEU A 55 6.41 -2.51 28.33
N GLY A 56 6.96 -3.51 27.62
CA GLY A 56 6.37 -4.84 27.50
C GLY A 56 5.22 -4.93 26.50
N GLU A 57 4.86 -3.82 25.87
CA GLU A 57 3.89 -3.73 24.77
C GLU A 57 4.56 -4.23 23.50
N LEU A 58 3.88 -5.13 22.80
CA LEU A 58 4.28 -5.59 21.47
C LEU A 58 3.47 -4.78 20.46
N ASP A 59 4.12 -4.35 19.39
CA ASP A 59 3.46 -3.76 18.23
C ASP A 59 2.45 -4.76 17.65
N GLU A 60 1.19 -4.35 17.45
CA GLU A 60 0.11 -5.20 16.96
C GLU A 60 0.41 -5.77 15.56
N ALA A 61 1.05 -4.99 14.68
CA ALA A 61 1.46 -5.47 13.36
C ALA A 61 2.58 -6.52 13.45
N ALA A 62 3.55 -6.31 14.34
CA ALA A 62 4.59 -7.30 14.60
C ALA A 62 4.05 -8.56 15.29
N LEU A 63 2.98 -8.43 16.08
CA LEU A 63 2.28 -9.54 16.72
C LEU A 63 1.54 -10.39 15.69
N GLU A 64 0.78 -9.78 14.78
CA GLU A 64 0.07 -10.48 13.71
C GLU A 64 1.05 -11.23 12.80
N GLU A 65 2.15 -10.58 12.40
CA GLU A 65 3.19 -11.24 11.60
C GLU A 65 3.88 -12.38 12.38
N SER A 66 4.03 -12.25 13.71
CA SER A 66 4.63 -13.30 14.56
C SER A 66 3.75 -14.51 14.85
N ARG A 67 2.45 -14.46 14.52
CA ARG A 67 1.57 -15.63 14.65
C ARG A 67 1.91 -16.71 13.63
N VAL A 68 2.67 -16.35 12.58
CA VAL A 68 3.18 -17.25 11.56
C VAL A 68 4.70 -17.22 11.63
N ASP A 69 5.33 -18.34 12.03
CA ASP A 69 6.79 -18.50 11.90
C ASP A 69 7.16 -18.49 10.41
N ARG A 70 7.42 -17.29 9.86
CA ARG A 70 7.82 -17.11 8.46
C ARG A 70 9.29 -17.42 8.28
N GLU A 71 9.56 -18.34 7.37
CA GLU A 71 10.91 -18.66 6.93
C GLU A 71 11.39 -17.63 5.90
N PHE A 72 12.58 -17.07 6.10
CA PHE A 72 13.20 -16.19 5.10
C PHE A 72 14.46 -16.85 4.54
N GLU A 73 14.41 -17.22 3.25
CA GLU A 73 15.59 -17.69 2.52
C GLU A 73 16.27 -16.52 1.83
N TYR A 74 17.59 -16.41 1.97
CA TYR A 74 18.40 -15.37 1.34
C TYR A 74 19.36 -15.97 0.34
N LEU A 75 19.25 -15.55 -0.92
CA LEU A 75 20.16 -15.86 -2.00
C LEU A 75 21.35 -14.90 -1.95
N ALA A 76 22.55 -15.47 -1.84
CA ALA A 76 23.79 -14.73 -1.81
C ALA A 76 24.67 -15.04 -3.01
N PHE A 77 25.42 -14.03 -3.42
CA PHE A 77 26.21 -14.01 -4.65
C PHE A 77 27.71 -14.01 -4.32
N GLU A 78 28.58 -14.21 -5.33
CA GLU A 78 30.04 -14.08 -5.12
C GLU A 78 30.44 -12.72 -4.55
N SER A 79 29.64 -11.68 -4.82
CA SER A 79 29.84 -10.33 -4.33
C SER A 79 29.27 -10.05 -2.95
N THR A 80 28.50 -10.99 -2.36
CA THR A 80 27.86 -10.79 -1.06
C THR A 80 28.87 -10.96 0.07
N CYS A 81 28.86 -10.05 1.05
CA CYS A 81 29.72 -10.09 2.23
C CYS A 81 28.93 -10.34 3.52
N LEU A 82 29.67 -10.57 4.61
CA LEU A 82 29.10 -10.86 5.94
C LEU A 82 28.21 -9.73 6.49
N VAL A 83 28.39 -8.47 6.06
CA VAL A 83 27.52 -7.36 6.49
C VAL A 83 26.09 -7.52 5.95
N GLU A 84 25.94 -7.98 4.71
CA GLU A 84 24.62 -8.23 4.11
C GLU A 84 23.95 -9.46 4.72
N GLU A 85 24.73 -10.37 5.30
CA GLU A 85 24.25 -11.59 5.96
C GLU A 85 23.91 -11.42 7.44
N ASP A 86 24.17 -10.22 7.98
CA ASP A 86 24.13 -9.91 9.41
C ASP A 86 25.12 -10.72 10.27
N ASP A 87 26.27 -11.10 9.70
CA ASP A 87 27.35 -11.84 10.37
C ASP A 87 28.61 -10.99 10.63
N GLU A 88 28.60 -9.72 10.23
CA GLU A 88 29.65 -8.73 10.52
C GLU A 88 29.03 -7.36 10.82
N PRO A 89 29.56 -6.58 11.79
CA PRO A 89 29.13 -5.21 12.00
C PRO A 89 29.25 -4.36 10.71
N PRO A 90 28.29 -3.46 10.43
CA PRO A 90 28.37 -2.58 9.27
C PRO A 90 29.63 -1.72 9.31
N HIS A 91 30.15 -1.41 8.13
CA HIS A 91 31.28 -0.50 7.97
C HIS A 91 30.81 0.95 8.19
N ARG A 92 31.73 1.91 8.00
CA ARG A 92 31.35 3.33 8.04
C ARG A 92 30.47 3.65 6.83
N LEU A 93 29.60 4.64 7.03
CA LEU A 93 28.74 5.18 5.99
C LEU A 93 29.56 5.60 4.75
N ASN A 94 29.07 5.18 3.58
CA ASN A 94 29.73 5.40 2.30
C ASN A 94 29.88 6.90 1.99
N GLY A 95 31.12 7.37 1.85
CA GLY A 95 31.42 8.78 1.59
C GLY A 95 31.09 9.26 0.17
N GLU A 96 30.92 8.37 -0.80
CA GLU A 96 30.36 8.71 -2.11
C GLU A 96 28.85 8.95 -2.00
N ALA A 97 28.13 8.02 -1.38
CA ALA A 97 26.68 8.14 -1.14
C ALA A 97 26.35 9.42 -0.38
N LEU A 98 27.08 9.72 0.70
CA LEU A 98 26.88 10.93 1.48
C LEU A 98 27.08 12.20 0.65
N ARG A 99 28.14 12.27 -0.18
CA ARG A 99 28.40 13.45 -1.01
C ARG A 99 27.32 13.65 -2.07
N THR A 100 26.84 12.57 -2.67
CA THR A 100 25.74 12.61 -3.63
C THR A 100 24.45 13.06 -2.95
N ALA A 101 24.13 12.53 -1.76
CA ALA A 101 22.96 12.94 -1.01
C ALA A 101 23.03 14.43 -0.60
N LEU A 102 24.19 14.92 -0.14
CA LEU A 102 24.39 16.35 0.17
C LEU A 102 24.26 17.26 -1.06
N GLU A 103 24.67 16.79 -2.25
CA GLU A 103 24.44 17.49 -3.50
C GLU A 103 22.95 17.55 -3.84
N ILE A 104 22.21 16.47 -3.61
CA ILE A 104 20.75 16.43 -3.80
C ILE A 104 20.06 17.40 -2.83
N ALA A 105 20.42 17.39 -1.54
CA ALA A 105 19.89 18.36 -0.56
C ALA A 105 20.08 19.80 -1.02
N ALA A 106 21.28 20.15 -1.53
CA ALA A 106 21.55 21.49 -2.03
C ALA A 106 20.77 21.83 -3.31
N LEU A 107 20.43 20.84 -4.15
CA LEU A 107 19.59 21.03 -5.34
C LEU A 107 18.10 21.23 -4.99
N LEU A 108 17.66 20.68 -3.86
CA LEU A 108 16.32 20.80 -3.28
C LEU A 108 16.20 21.98 -2.28
N ASP A 109 17.23 22.80 -2.18
CA ASP A 109 17.34 23.93 -1.24
C ASP A 109 17.10 23.57 0.23
N CYS A 110 17.43 22.33 0.63
CA CYS A 110 17.24 21.85 2.01
C CYS A 110 18.32 22.36 2.98
N GLU A 111 17.94 22.49 4.25
CA GLU A 111 18.85 22.70 5.37
C GLU A 111 19.49 21.38 5.81
N VAL A 112 20.81 21.26 5.62
CA VAL A 112 21.57 20.04 5.99
C VAL A 112 21.83 20.00 7.50
N VAL A 113 21.63 18.83 8.12
CA VAL A 113 21.91 18.63 9.54
C VAL A 113 23.41 18.73 9.88
N ASP A 114 23.74 19.27 11.05
CA ASP A 114 25.13 19.34 11.55
C ASP A 114 25.77 17.96 11.75
N ARG A 115 24.94 16.96 12.10
CA ARG A 115 25.38 15.59 12.35
C ARG A 115 24.28 14.58 12.03
N ALA A 116 24.52 13.81 10.97
CA ALA A 116 23.72 12.64 10.65
C ALA A 116 23.96 11.51 11.68
N HIS A 117 22.88 10.94 12.20
CA HIS A 117 22.91 9.77 13.06
C HIS A 117 22.22 8.61 12.34
N VAL A 118 22.89 7.46 12.25
CA VAL A 118 22.31 6.26 11.66
C VAL A 118 21.39 5.60 12.68
N MET A 119 20.12 5.50 12.31
CA MET A 119 19.04 4.89 13.06
C MET A 119 18.72 3.50 12.52
N ARG A 120 17.84 2.78 13.22
CA ARG A 120 17.38 1.44 12.84
C ARG A 120 15.86 1.45 12.82
N LYS A 121 15.28 1.53 11.62
CA LYS A 121 13.83 1.40 11.40
C LYS A 121 13.51 -0.09 11.38
N ILE A 122 12.69 -0.57 12.31
CA ILE A 122 12.35 -2.01 12.40
C ILE A 122 11.61 -2.44 11.13
N VAL A 123 12.03 -3.57 10.56
CA VAL A 123 11.45 -4.15 9.34
C VAL A 123 11.36 -5.66 9.56
N VAL A 124 10.12 -6.16 9.63
CA VAL A 124 9.81 -7.54 10.05
C VAL A 124 9.46 -8.49 8.90
N ASP A 125 9.28 -7.95 7.68
CA ASP A 125 8.90 -8.69 6.47
C ASP A 125 10.02 -9.58 5.88
N GLY A 126 11.20 -9.60 6.50
CA GLY A 126 12.38 -10.35 6.04
C GLY A 126 13.16 -9.66 4.92
N SER A 127 12.78 -8.48 4.47
CA SER A 127 13.50 -7.78 3.39
C SER A 127 14.84 -7.19 3.85
N ASN A 128 15.09 -7.10 5.17
CA ASN A 128 16.38 -6.76 5.77
C ASN A 128 16.86 -7.92 6.66
N THR A 129 18.05 -8.48 6.36
CA THR A 129 18.61 -9.62 7.11
C THR A 129 18.78 -9.36 8.61
N SER A 130 18.99 -8.10 9.00
CA SER A 130 19.13 -7.67 10.39
C SER A 130 17.80 -7.38 11.11
N GLY A 131 16.65 -7.50 10.43
CA GLY A 131 15.33 -7.14 10.97
C GLY A 131 15.09 -5.63 11.15
N PHE A 132 15.96 -4.81 10.53
CA PHE A 132 15.83 -3.36 10.49
C PHE A 132 16.58 -2.80 9.29
N GLN A 133 16.09 -1.66 8.79
CA GLN A 133 16.75 -0.83 7.79
C GLN A 133 17.59 0.24 8.49
N ARG A 134 18.82 0.47 8.01
CA ARG A 134 19.65 1.58 8.49
C ARG A 134 19.34 2.84 7.70
N SER A 135 18.90 3.88 8.41
CA SER A 135 18.43 5.14 7.83
C SER A 135 19.03 6.32 8.58
N ALA A 136 19.32 7.43 7.90
CA ALA A 136 19.86 8.63 8.52
C ALA A 136 19.22 9.89 7.92
N LEU A 137 18.59 10.72 8.77
CA LEU A 137 18.15 12.05 8.39
C LEU A 137 19.36 12.91 8.00
N LEU A 138 19.32 13.50 6.81
CA LEU A 138 20.41 14.32 6.27
C LEU A 138 20.03 15.79 6.11
N ALA A 139 18.80 16.09 5.73
CA ALA A 139 18.35 17.45 5.51
C ALA A 139 16.83 17.59 5.77
N THR A 140 16.40 18.80 6.07
CA THR A 140 14.99 19.19 6.27
C THR A 140 14.73 20.53 5.61
N ASP A 141 13.49 21.00 5.63
CA ASP A 141 13.13 22.40 5.31
C ASP A 141 13.66 22.86 3.94
N GLY A 142 13.43 22.07 2.90
CA GLY A 142 13.75 22.44 1.51
C GLY A 142 12.54 22.97 0.74
N GLU A 143 12.76 23.34 -0.51
CA GLU A 143 11.70 23.87 -1.38
C GLU A 143 12.03 23.64 -2.86
N ILE A 144 11.00 23.31 -3.64
CA ILE A 144 11.07 23.31 -5.11
C ILE A 144 10.01 24.20 -5.72
N GLU A 145 10.35 24.85 -6.82
CA GLU A 145 9.43 25.70 -7.58
C GLU A 145 8.60 24.89 -8.57
N THR A 146 7.28 25.14 -8.59
CA THR A 146 6.33 24.69 -9.62
C THR A 146 5.64 25.90 -10.26
N ASP A 147 4.91 25.70 -11.35
CA ASP A 147 4.17 26.81 -11.99
C ASP A 147 3.02 27.32 -11.11
N GLN A 148 2.58 26.52 -10.13
CA GLN A 148 1.50 26.87 -9.20
C GLN A 148 2.00 27.38 -7.84
N GLY A 149 3.31 27.52 -7.67
CA GLY A 149 3.96 27.96 -6.44
C GLY A 149 4.96 26.95 -5.90
N PRO A 150 5.60 27.27 -4.77
CA PRO A 150 6.55 26.36 -4.15
C PRO A 150 5.85 25.12 -3.58
N VAL A 151 6.63 24.04 -3.47
CA VAL A 151 6.29 22.82 -2.72
C VAL A 151 7.44 22.58 -1.74
N GLY A 152 7.13 22.48 -0.46
CA GLY A 152 8.11 22.23 0.59
C GLY A 152 8.67 20.81 0.53
N ILE A 153 9.91 20.65 0.97
CA ILE A 153 10.55 19.35 1.23
C ILE A 153 10.70 19.22 2.74
N ALA A 154 9.86 18.37 3.34
CA ALA A 154 9.82 18.16 4.78
C ALA A 154 11.14 17.54 5.28
N ASP A 155 11.56 16.45 4.64
CA ASP A 155 12.77 15.73 5.01
C ASP A 155 13.44 15.01 3.83
N MET A 156 14.73 14.75 4.01
CA MET A 156 15.51 13.89 3.14
C MET A 156 16.41 12.96 3.96
N LEU A 157 16.25 11.65 3.74
CA LEU A 157 17.00 10.61 4.42
C LEU A 157 17.97 9.92 3.45
N LEU A 158 19.05 9.34 4.00
CA LEU A 158 19.95 8.41 3.31
C LEU A 158 19.88 7.04 3.98
N GLU A 159 19.49 6.04 3.19
CA GLU A 159 19.07 4.73 3.69
C GLU A 159 19.65 3.57 2.89
N GLU A 160 19.56 2.37 3.47
CA GLU A 160 19.77 1.12 2.75
C GLU A 160 18.51 0.73 1.97
N GLU A 161 18.65 0.36 0.70
CA GLU A 161 17.59 -0.37 -0.02
C GLU A 161 17.40 -1.77 0.56
N SER A 162 16.18 -2.32 0.47
CA SER A 162 15.84 -3.66 0.93
C SER A 162 16.30 -4.78 -0.03
N ALA A 163 16.36 -6.02 0.44
CA ALA A 163 16.62 -7.18 -0.41
C ALA A 163 15.55 -7.35 -1.48
N ALA A 164 15.89 -7.93 -2.63
CA ALA A 164 14.95 -8.13 -3.72
C ALA A 164 14.04 -9.33 -3.43
N ARG A 165 12.73 -9.12 -3.34
CA ARG A 165 11.77 -10.24 -3.23
C ARG A 165 11.78 -11.05 -4.53
N ILE A 166 12.05 -12.35 -4.43
CA ILE A 166 12.16 -13.25 -5.60
C ILE A 166 10.85 -14.02 -5.77
N GLU A 167 10.45 -14.75 -4.74
CA GLU A 167 9.21 -15.51 -4.72
C GLU A 167 8.69 -15.67 -3.29
N GLU A 168 7.38 -15.92 -3.19
CA GLU A 168 6.70 -16.27 -1.95
C GLU A 168 6.16 -17.70 -2.08
N HIS A 169 6.31 -18.48 -1.00
CA HIS A 169 5.85 -19.86 -0.91
C HIS A 169 5.08 -20.06 0.40
N GLU A 170 4.38 -21.19 0.53
CA GLU A 170 3.44 -21.48 1.63
C GLU A 170 4.01 -21.27 3.05
N GLY A 171 5.34 -21.36 3.22
CA GLY A 171 6.03 -21.22 4.51
C GLY A 171 6.96 -20.01 4.63
N GLY A 172 7.07 -19.14 3.62
CA GLY A 172 8.13 -18.14 3.62
C GLY A 172 8.33 -17.33 2.34
N VAL A 173 9.40 -16.55 2.34
CA VAL A 173 9.77 -15.66 1.22
C VAL A 173 11.26 -15.82 0.92
N THR A 174 11.59 -15.93 -0.37
CA THR A 174 12.96 -15.94 -0.86
C THR A 174 13.39 -14.56 -1.32
N TYR A 175 14.54 -14.09 -0.84
CA TYR A 175 15.10 -12.76 -1.09
C TYR A 175 16.50 -12.82 -1.73
N GLY A 176 16.77 -11.94 -2.69
CA GLY A 176 18.10 -11.71 -3.28
C GLY A 176 18.87 -10.61 -2.58
N LEU A 177 20.08 -10.92 -2.07
CA LEU A 177 20.91 -9.97 -1.34
C LEU A 177 21.69 -8.98 -2.23
N ASP A 178 21.69 -9.15 -3.55
CA ASP A 178 22.34 -8.22 -4.49
C ASP A 178 21.81 -6.79 -4.33
N ARG A 179 20.52 -6.62 -4.00
CA ARG A 179 19.89 -5.31 -3.79
C ARG A 179 20.08 -4.72 -2.39
N LEU A 180 20.11 -5.57 -1.36
CA LEU A 180 20.17 -5.13 0.04
C LEU A 180 21.37 -4.21 0.29
N GLY A 181 21.15 -3.00 0.81
CA GLY A 181 22.22 -2.06 1.16
C GLY A 181 22.71 -1.18 0.01
N ILE A 182 22.14 -1.25 -1.19
CA ILE A 182 22.33 -0.19 -2.21
C ILE A 182 21.91 1.15 -1.58
N PRO A 183 22.71 2.24 -1.69
CA PRO A 183 22.34 3.51 -1.09
C PRO A 183 21.10 4.09 -1.76
N LEU A 184 20.20 4.62 -0.96
CA LEU A 184 18.91 5.17 -1.36
C LEU A 184 18.75 6.55 -0.70
N VAL A 185 18.26 7.55 -1.44
CA VAL A 185 17.70 8.75 -0.81
C VAL A 185 16.18 8.63 -0.77
N GLU A 186 15.61 8.95 0.38
CA GLU A 186 14.17 9.14 0.57
C GLU A 186 13.93 10.65 0.66
N ILE A 187 12.96 11.17 -0.09
CA ILE A 187 12.57 12.58 -0.10
C ILE A 187 11.07 12.64 0.17
N GLY A 188 10.69 13.23 1.31
CA GLY A 188 9.30 13.52 1.65
C GLY A 188 8.98 14.99 1.38
N THR A 189 7.91 15.27 0.62
CA THR A 189 7.41 16.65 0.48
C THR A 189 6.53 17.02 1.66
N ASP A 190 6.39 18.32 1.90
CA ASP A 190 5.32 18.82 2.77
C ASP A 190 3.95 18.46 2.19
N PRO A 191 2.92 18.35 3.06
CA PRO A 191 1.53 18.18 2.64
C PRO A 191 0.95 19.54 2.22
N ASP A 192 1.53 20.16 1.20
CA ASP A 192 1.19 21.51 0.73
C ASP A 192 0.82 21.58 -0.76
N ILE A 193 0.84 20.45 -1.47
CA ILE A 193 0.41 20.34 -2.86
C ILE A 193 -1.12 20.45 -2.93
N ARG A 194 -1.64 21.35 -3.78
CA ARG A 194 -3.06 21.75 -3.83
C ARG A 194 -3.79 21.36 -5.11
N SER A 195 -3.09 20.81 -6.10
CA SER A 195 -3.72 20.33 -7.34
C SER A 195 -3.00 19.10 -7.89
N PRO A 196 -3.71 18.25 -8.66
CA PRO A 196 -3.08 17.13 -9.36
C PRO A 196 -1.92 17.55 -10.28
N GLU A 197 -2.09 18.66 -11.00
CA GLU A 197 -1.05 19.18 -11.90
C GLU A 197 0.18 19.66 -11.11
N GLN A 198 -0.01 20.25 -9.92
CA GLN A 198 1.11 20.62 -9.06
C GLN A 198 1.84 19.38 -8.54
N ALA A 199 1.13 18.30 -8.20
CA ALA A 199 1.73 17.02 -7.80
C ALA A 199 2.63 16.46 -8.91
N ARG A 200 2.13 16.41 -10.15
CA ARG A 200 2.91 15.97 -11.31
C ARG A 200 4.14 16.85 -11.53
N GLN A 201 3.98 18.18 -11.50
CA GLN A 201 5.09 19.12 -11.66
C GLN A 201 6.17 18.97 -10.58
N ALA A 202 5.77 18.78 -9.31
CA ALA A 202 6.68 18.56 -8.20
C ALA A 202 7.49 17.26 -8.40
N ALA A 203 6.82 16.16 -8.73
CA ALA A 203 7.47 14.87 -9.00
C ALA A 203 8.44 14.94 -10.19
N GLU A 204 8.03 15.58 -11.30
CA GLU A 204 8.89 15.82 -12.46
C GLU A 204 10.11 16.67 -12.11
N ARG A 205 9.92 17.72 -11.30
CA ARG A 205 10.99 18.61 -10.86
C ARG A 205 12.01 17.88 -10.00
N ILE A 206 11.56 17.12 -9.00
CA ILE A 206 12.43 16.30 -8.14
C ILE A 206 13.19 15.27 -9.01
N GLY A 207 12.47 14.54 -9.87
CA GLY A 207 13.07 13.57 -10.78
C GLY A 207 14.13 14.18 -11.70
N MET A 208 13.90 15.40 -12.21
CA MET A 208 14.86 16.14 -13.03
C MET A 208 16.10 16.55 -12.24
N LEU A 209 15.95 17.03 -11.00
CA LEU A 209 17.06 17.40 -10.12
C LEU A 209 17.92 16.18 -9.78
N LEU A 210 17.27 15.07 -9.39
CA LEU A 210 17.93 13.79 -9.13
C LEU A 210 18.74 13.32 -10.35
N ARG A 211 18.15 13.35 -11.55
CA ARG A 211 18.84 12.97 -12.79
C ARG A 211 20.00 13.90 -13.15
N SER A 212 19.91 15.18 -12.78
CA SER A 212 20.93 16.19 -13.08
C SER A 212 22.23 15.96 -12.31
N THR A 213 22.20 15.23 -11.19
CA THR A 213 23.42 14.80 -10.47
C THR A 213 24.31 13.89 -11.32
N GLY A 214 23.73 13.14 -12.26
CA GLY A 214 24.41 12.08 -12.98
C GLY A 214 24.87 10.90 -12.11
N LYS A 215 24.39 10.81 -10.86
CA LYS A 215 24.85 9.86 -9.82
C LYS A 215 23.72 9.03 -9.22
N VAL A 216 22.58 9.02 -9.88
CA VAL A 216 21.42 8.19 -9.51
C VAL A 216 21.30 7.02 -10.48
N LYS A 217 20.87 5.85 -9.99
CA LYS A 217 20.62 4.69 -10.84
C LYS A 217 19.47 4.97 -11.80
N ARG A 218 19.49 4.25 -12.92
CA ARG A 218 18.48 4.36 -13.98
C ARG A 218 17.99 2.98 -14.36
N GLY A 219 16.73 2.90 -14.75
CA GLY A 219 16.07 1.65 -15.12
C GLY A 219 14.89 1.35 -14.20
N LEU A 220 14.19 0.26 -14.51
CA LEU A 220 13.03 -0.17 -13.75
C LEU A 220 13.44 -0.53 -12.31
N GLY A 221 12.62 -0.14 -11.33
CA GLY A 221 12.83 -0.44 -9.91
C GLY A 221 14.00 0.31 -9.26
N THR A 222 14.53 1.37 -9.90
CA THR A 222 15.56 2.24 -9.32
C THR A 222 15.00 3.47 -8.61
N ILE A 223 13.73 3.79 -8.87
CA ILE A 223 12.96 4.84 -8.22
C ILE A 223 11.62 4.23 -7.78
N ARG A 224 11.15 4.60 -6.59
CA ARG A 224 9.80 4.32 -6.09
C ARG A 224 9.17 5.63 -5.68
N GLN A 225 7.88 5.76 -5.91
CA GLN A 225 7.13 6.97 -5.64
C GLN A 225 5.78 6.58 -5.08
N ASP A 226 5.45 7.18 -3.95
CA ASP A 226 4.17 7.02 -3.28
C ASP A 226 3.52 8.41 -3.17
N VAL A 227 2.20 8.47 -3.29
CA VAL A 227 1.43 9.72 -3.28
C VAL A 227 0.45 9.67 -2.12
N ASN A 228 0.50 10.67 -1.25
CA ASN A 228 -0.46 10.85 -0.17
C ASN A 228 -1.51 11.86 -0.65
N VAL A 229 -2.80 11.55 -0.50
CA VAL A 229 -3.92 12.42 -0.92
C VAL A 229 -4.93 12.54 0.22
N SER A 230 -5.45 13.75 0.43
CA SER A 230 -6.50 14.05 1.40
C SER A 230 -7.35 15.24 0.95
N ILE A 231 -8.63 15.24 1.33
CA ILE A 231 -9.53 16.39 1.25
C ILE A 231 -10.08 16.70 2.65
N GLU A 232 -10.54 17.94 2.90
CA GLU A 232 -10.88 18.43 4.26
C GLU A 232 -11.90 17.55 5.00
N ALA A 233 -12.91 17.06 4.29
CA ALA A 233 -13.95 16.19 4.85
C ALA A 233 -13.64 14.69 4.72
N GLY A 234 -12.54 14.34 4.07
CA GLY A 234 -12.14 12.96 3.78
C GLY A 234 -11.11 12.43 4.76
N ALA A 235 -10.17 11.65 4.25
CA ALA A 235 -9.13 11.01 5.04
C ALA A 235 -7.77 11.07 4.32
N ARG A 236 -6.69 10.83 5.04
CA ARG A 236 -5.37 10.65 4.43
C ARG A 236 -5.28 9.25 3.84
N VAL A 237 -5.06 9.19 2.53
CA VAL A 237 -4.91 7.95 1.78
C VAL A 237 -3.54 7.92 1.12
N GLU A 238 -2.83 6.81 1.27
CA GLU A 238 -1.49 6.60 0.72
C GLU A 238 -1.56 5.66 -0.49
N LEU A 239 -1.21 6.15 -1.67
CA LEU A 239 -1.19 5.40 -2.93
C LEU A 239 0.25 4.96 -3.22
N LYS A 240 0.51 3.66 -3.07
CA LYS A 240 1.85 3.08 -3.22
C LYS A 240 2.12 2.59 -4.63
N GLY A 241 3.39 2.71 -5.03
CA GLY A 241 3.91 2.07 -6.23
C GLY A 241 3.57 2.81 -7.51
N VAL A 242 3.52 4.15 -7.48
CA VAL A 242 3.31 4.98 -8.67
C VAL A 242 4.49 4.83 -9.62
N GLN A 243 4.29 4.08 -10.71
CA GLN A 243 5.36 3.75 -11.64
C GLN A 243 5.65 4.87 -12.65
N SER A 244 4.62 5.57 -13.08
CA SER A 244 4.67 6.61 -14.11
C SER A 244 4.47 7.97 -13.48
N LEU A 245 5.38 8.91 -13.78
CA LEU A 245 5.22 10.32 -13.42
C LEU A 245 4.02 10.93 -14.16
N ASP A 246 3.76 10.48 -15.39
CA ASP A 246 2.71 11.01 -16.24
C ASP A 246 1.31 10.68 -15.70
N ASP A 247 1.21 9.71 -14.77
CA ASP A 247 -0.07 9.25 -14.23
C ASP A 247 -0.39 9.89 -12.87
N ILE A 248 0.53 10.68 -12.29
CA ILE A 248 0.37 11.25 -10.93
C ILE A 248 -0.85 12.16 -10.83
N ASP A 249 -1.10 13.00 -11.84
CA ASP A 249 -2.26 13.88 -11.86
C ASP A 249 -3.56 13.08 -11.96
N ASP A 250 -3.64 12.07 -12.82
CA ASP A 250 -4.79 11.16 -12.89
C ASP A 250 -5.01 10.41 -11.57
N ILE A 251 -3.95 9.92 -10.93
CA ILE A 251 -4.01 9.21 -9.64
C ILE A 251 -4.58 10.13 -8.54
N VAL A 252 -4.07 11.35 -8.42
CA VAL A 252 -4.57 12.32 -7.43
C VAL A 252 -6.02 12.71 -7.74
N ALA A 253 -6.35 12.99 -9.00
CA ALA A 253 -7.70 13.37 -9.40
C ALA A 253 -8.72 12.25 -9.15
N ASN A 254 -8.34 10.99 -9.44
CA ASN A 254 -9.18 9.83 -9.20
C ASN A 254 -9.38 9.56 -7.71
N GLU A 255 -8.35 9.75 -6.88
CA GLU A 255 -8.51 9.59 -5.42
C GLU A 255 -9.39 10.68 -4.83
N VAL A 256 -9.22 11.95 -5.26
CA VAL A 256 -10.15 13.02 -4.86
C VAL A 256 -11.58 12.68 -5.24
N GLY A 257 -11.81 12.26 -6.48
CA GLY A 257 -13.14 11.83 -6.94
C GLY A 257 -13.72 10.71 -6.08
N ARG A 258 -12.90 9.72 -5.73
CA ARG A 258 -13.29 8.62 -4.83
C ARG A 258 -13.75 9.11 -3.48
N GLN A 259 -12.97 9.99 -2.85
CA GLN A 259 -13.30 10.50 -1.52
C GLN A 259 -14.60 11.31 -1.55
N VAL A 260 -14.82 12.12 -2.59
CA VAL A 260 -16.08 12.86 -2.79
C VAL A 260 -17.26 11.88 -2.90
N GLU A 261 -17.19 10.89 -3.79
CA GLU A 261 -18.28 9.93 -3.98
C GLU A 261 -18.55 9.08 -2.72
N LEU A 262 -17.51 8.70 -1.97
CA LEU A 262 -17.68 8.00 -0.70
C LEU A 262 -18.33 8.87 0.38
N LEU A 263 -18.02 10.17 0.43
CA LEU A 263 -18.68 11.10 1.34
C LEU A 263 -20.15 11.27 1.00
N ASP A 264 -20.48 11.38 -0.30
CA ASP A 264 -21.86 11.46 -0.78
C ASP A 264 -22.65 10.18 -0.44
N ILE A 265 -22.02 9.01 -0.61
CA ILE A 265 -22.58 7.72 -0.16
C ILE A 265 -22.79 7.72 1.36
N ALA A 266 -21.81 8.16 2.15
CA ALA A 266 -21.92 8.17 3.60
C ALA A 266 -23.02 9.13 4.08
N GLU A 267 -23.21 10.29 3.44
CA GLU A 267 -24.33 11.18 3.73
C GLU A 267 -25.68 10.50 3.42
N GLU A 268 -25.78 9.83 2.27
CA GLU A 268 -27.00 9.12 1.87
C GLU A 268 -27.32 7.95 2.81
N LEU A 269 -26.32 7.16 3.21
CA LEU A 269 -26.45 6.07 4.17
C LEU A 269 -26.92 6.58 5.54
N ARG A 270 -26.31 7.65 6.06
CA ARG A 270 -26.76 8.27 7.32
C ARG A 270 -28.18 8.82 7.21
N GLY A 271 -28.55 9.37 6.05
CA GLY A 271 -29.91 9.85 5.78
C GLY A 271 -30.96 8.73 5.71
N ARG A 272 -30.53 7.50 5.42
CA ARG A 272 -31.36 6.28 5.41
C ARG A 272 -31.34 5.54 6.76
N ASP A 273 -30.68 6.07 7.78
CA ASP A 273 -30.42 5.39 9.05
C ASP A 273 -29.81 3.98 8.83
N ALA A 274 -28.90 3.89 7.85
CA ALA A 274 -28.30 2.63 7.41
C ALA A 274 -27.53 1.94 8.54
N ALA A 275 -27.51 0.60 8.48
CA ALA A 275 -26.82 -0.26 9.43
C ALA A 275 -26.27 -1.51 8.73
N VAL A 276 -25.35 -2.21 9.38
CA VAL A 276 -24.81 -3.49 8.92
C VAL A 276 -25.25 -4.56 9.91
N ALA A 277 -25.88 -5.62 9.41
CA ALA A 277 -26.30 -6.75 10.25
C ALA A 277 -25.15 -7.74 10.47
N ASP A 278 -25.31 -8.64 11.44
CA ASP A 278 -24.39 -9.76 11.61
C ASP A 278 -24.44 -10.68 10.35
N PRO A 279 -23.29 -11.19 9.87
CA PRO A 279 -23.27 -12.16 8.78
C PRO A 279 -24.06 -13.44 9.10
N GLN A 280 -24.68 -14.02 8.08
CA GLN A 280 -25.53 -15.21 8.18
C GLN A 280 -25.22 -16.22 7.08
N ASP A 281 -25.51 -17.49 7.34
CA ASP A 281 -25.40 -18.57 6.36
C ASP A 281 -26.58 -18.51 5.38
N ALA A 282 -26.27 -18.34 4.10
CA ALA A 282 -27.21 -18.32 2.98
C ALA A 282 -27.00 -19.51 2.01
N THR A 283 -26.30 -20.56 2.43
CA THR A 283 -25.92 -21.70 1.58
C THR A 283 -27.14 -22.39 0.98
N GLU A 284 -28.22 -22.56 1.76
CA GLU A 284 -29.46 -23.19 1.31
C GLU A 284 -30.15 -22.39 0.18
N ALA A 285 -29.95 -21.07 0.08
CA ALA A 285 -30.52 -20.25 -0.99
C ALA A 285 -29.94 -20.61 -2.37
N PHE A 286 -28.77 -21.26 -2.40
CA PHE A 286 -28.03 -21.62 -3.63
C PHE A 286 -27.83 -23.13 -3.79
N ALA A 287 -28.56 -23.96 -3.04
CA ALA A 287 -28.38 -25.42 -3.04
C ALA A 287 -28.50 -26.06 -4.45
N ASP A 288 -29.34 -25.50 -5.31
CA ASP A 288 -29.59 -25.95 -6.69
C ASP A 288 -29.09 -24.94 -7.74
N THR A 289 -28.10 -24.11 -7.40
CA THR A 289 -27.64 -23.03 -8.30
C THR A 289 -26.93 -23.52 -9.56
N ASP A 290 -27.22 -22.87 -10.69
CA ASP A 290 -26.50 -23.05 -11.96
C ASP A 290 -25.27 -22.14 -12.07
N SER A 291 -25.01 -21.28 -11.07
CA SER A 291 -23.83 -20.41 -11.06
C SER A 291 -22.56 -21.22 -10.80
N GLY A 292 -21.72 -21.34 -11.83
CA GLY A 292 -20.46 -22.08 -11.72
C GLY A 292 -19.46 -21.50 -10.70
N VAL A 293 -19.68 -20.26 -10.24
CA VAL A 293 -18.84 -19.62 -9.20
C VAL A 293 -19.33 -19.97 -7.80
N ILE A 294 -20.65 -20.13 -7.61
CA ILE A 294 -21.25 -20.42 -6.30
C ILE A 294 -21.39 -21.93 -6.08
N ALA A 295 -21.78 -22.69 -7.11
CA ALA A 295 -22.05 -24.13 -7.01
C ALA A 295 -20.85 -24.98 -6.54
N GLY A 296 -19.63 -24.44 -6.62
CA GLY A 296 -18.40 -25.10 -6.17
C GLY A 296 -17.96 -24.77 -4.74
N ALA A 297 -18.63 -23.83 -4.07
CA ALA A 297 -18.30 -23.40 -2.72
C ALA A 297 -18.84 -24.39 -1.66
N GLU A 298 -18.14 -24.52 -0.54
CA GLU A 298 -18.62 -25.28 0.61
C GLU A 298 -19.66 -24.50 1.41
N SER A 299 -19.49 -23.18 1.51
CA SER A 299 -20.35 -22.28 2.26
C SER A 299 -20.63 -21.00 1.49
N VAL A 300 -21.85 -20.49 1.63
CA VAL A 300 -22.23 -19.15 1.17
C VAL A 300 -22.63 -18.33 2.38
N MET A 301 -21.79 -17.38 2.76
CA MET A 301 -22.08 -16.43 3.82
C MET A 301 -22.55 -15.11 3.21
N ALA A 302 -23.55 -14.49 3.82
CA ALA A 302 -24.13 -13.25 3.36
C ALA A 302 -24.31 -12.25 4.50
N VAL A 303 -24.28 -10.97 4.18
CA VAL A 303 -24.52 -9.87 5.13
C VAL A 303 -25.59 -8.94 4.57
N ARG A 304 -26.59 -8.64 5.40
CA ARG A 304 -27.59 -7.62 5.09
C ARG A 304 -27.00 -6.25 5.36
N LEU A 305 -27.06 -5.40 4.34
CA LEU A 305 -26.60 -4.01 4.36
C LEU A 305 -27.85 -3.12 4.32
N GLU A 306 -28.32 -2.71 5.51
CA GLU A 306 -29.58 -2.01 5.67
C GLU A 306 -29.51 -0.61 5.05
N GLY A 307 -30.44 -0.29 4.14
CA GLY A 307 -30.46 0.99 3.44
C GLY A 307 -29.39 1.17 2.35
N PHE A 308 -28.61 0.14 2.00
CA PHE A 308 -27.55 0.21 0.97
C PHE A 308 -28.04 0.00 -0.47
N ASP A 309 -29.33 -0.26 -0.71
CA ASP A 309 -29.84 -0.54 -2.06
C ASP A 309 -29.48 0.59 -3.06
N GLY A 310 -28.90 0.18 -4.19
CA GLY A 310 -28.39 1.06 -5.24
C GLY A 310 -27.08 1.80 -4.93
N LEU A 311 -26.55 1.70 -3.71
CA LEU A 311 -25.30 2.35 -3.30
C LEU A 311 -24.09 1.43 -3.41
N VAL A 312 -24.26 0.11 -3.25
CA VAL A 312 -23.18 -0.87 -3.43
C VAL A 312 -22.70 -0.87 -4.88
N GLY A 313 -23.64 -0.72 -5.83
CA GLY A 313 -23.38 -0.61 -7.26
C GLY A 313 -22.97 0.78 -7.74
N ARG A 314 -22.97 1.81 -6.89
CA ARG A 314 -22.59 3.18 -7.28
C ARG A 314 -21.11 3.24 -7.62
N GLU A 315 -20.81 3.81 -8.78
CA GLU A 315 -19.44 4.05 -9.25
C GLU A 315 -18.80 5.15 -8.38
N ILE A 316 -17.61 4.88 -7.84
CA ILE A 316 -16.84 5.81 -7.00
C ILE A 316 -15.57 6.30 -7.71
N GLN A 317 -15.11 5.53 -8.68
CA GLN A 317 -13.98 5.84 -9.57
C GLN A 317 -14.25 5.15 -10.92
N PRO A 318 -13.61 5.57 -12.02
CA PRO A 318 -13.72 4.86 -13.29
C PRO A 318 -13.49 3.35 -13.11
N ASP A 319 -14.46 2.54 -13.53
CA ASP A 319 -14.47 1.07 -13.43
C ASP A 319 -14.44 0.50 -11.99
N ARG A 320 -14.65 1.31 -10.94
CA ARG A 320 -14.76 0.84 -9.54
C ARG A 320 -16.02 1.36 -8.86
N ARG A 321 -16.64 0.51 -8.05
CA ARG A 321 -17.86 0.79 -7.28
C ARG A 321 -17.60 0.65 -5.78
N LEU A 322 -18.55 1.05 -4.94
CA LEU A 322 -18.49 0.73 -3.50
C LEU A 322 -18.32 -0.78 -3.28
N GLY A 323 -19.06 -1.61 -4.02
CA GLY A 323 -18.94 -3.07 -4.01
C GLY A 323 -17.55 -3.57 -4.39
N THR A 324 -16.78 -2.81 -5.17
CA THR A 324 -15.37 -3.13 -5.45
C THR A 324 -14.50 -2.96 -4.19
N GLU A 325 -14.74 -1.93 -3.36
CA GLU A 325 -14.02 -1.76 -2.09
C GLU A 325 -14.32 -2.89 -1.10
N LEU A 326 -15.60 -3.30 -1.03
CA LEU A 326 -16.02 -4.46 -0.24
C LEU A 326 -15.33 -5.74 -0.73
N SER A 327 -15.32 -5.96 -2.05
CA SER A 327 -14.65 -7.09 -2.70
C SER A 327 -13.15 -7.14 -2.41
N ASP A 328 -12.48 -5.98 -2.39
CA ASP A 328 -11.04 -5.91 -2.11
C ASP A 328 -10.70 -6.28 -0.66
N HIS A 329 -11.62 -6.04 0.29
CA HIS A 329 -11.47 -6.49 1.69
C HIS A 329 -11.70 -7.99 1.83
N ALA A 330 -12.69 -8.56 1.12
CA ALA A 330 -12.92 -10.00 1.07
C ALA A 330 -11.70 -10.75 0.49
N LYS A 331 -11.08 -10.23 -0.58
CA LYS A 331 -9.91 -10.86 -1.22
C LYS A 331 -8.69 -10.97 -0.32
N ARG A 332 -8.50 -10.02 0.61
CA ARG A 332 -7.39 -10.08 1.60
C ARG A 332 -7.53 -11.27 2.55
N HIS A 333 -8.73 -11.84 2.67
CA HIS A 333 -9.05 -13.01 3.48
C HIS A 333 -9.14 -14.30 2.65
N GLY A 334 -8.67 -14.29 1.40
CA GLY A 334 -8.57 -15.47 0.54
C GLY A 334 -9.78 -15.73 -0.36
N ALA A 335 -10.84 -14.93 -0.27
CA ALA A 335 -11.98 -15.05 -1.17
C ALA A 335 -11.63 -14.60 -2.60
N GLY A 336 -12.34 -15.14 -3.61
CA GLY A 336 -12.22 -14.66 -4.99
C GLY A 336 -12.84 -13.28 -5.23
N GLY A 337 -13.68 -12.82 -4.31
CA GLY A 337 -14.45 -11.58 -4.37
C GLY A 337 -15.79 -11.74 -3.66
N ILE A 338 -16.71 -10.81 -3.90
CA ILE A 338 -18.10 -10.86 -3.42
C ILE A 338 -19.07 -10.83 -4.60
N PHE A 339 -20.32 -11.20 -4.35
CA PHE A 339 -21.46 -10.76 -5.15
C PHE A 339 -22.35 -9.85 -4.31
N HIS A 340 -23.12 -8.96 -4.95
CA HIS A 340 -24.08 -8.12 -4.25
C HIS A 340 -25.38 -7.87 -5.03
N THR A 341 -26.44 -7.50 -4.34
CA THR A 341 -27.78 -7.33 -4.95
C THR A 341 -27.83 -6.28 -6.05
N ASP A 342 -27.06 -5.19 -5.99
CA ASP A 342 -27.07 -4.16 -7.05
C ASP A 342 -26.49 -4.65 -8.40
N GLU A 343 -25.77 -5.77 -8.43
CA GLU A 343 -25.27 -6.39 -9.67
C GLU A 343 -25.99 -7.70 -10.02
N LEU A 344 -26.91 -8.16 -9.17
CA LEU A 344 -27.73 -9.36 -9.37
C LEU A 344 -29.17 -8.97 -9.75
N PRO A 345 -29.88 -9.75 -10.59
CA PRO A 345 -29.51 -11.05 -11.12
C PRO A 345 -28.49 -10.98 -12.28
N ALA A 346 -27.40 -11.73 -12.16
CA ALA A 346 -26.35 -11.90 -13.16
C ALA A 346 -25.54 -13.18 -12.85
N TYR A 347 -24.51 -13.50 -13.63
CA TYR A 347 -23.60 -14.63 -13.35
C TYR A 347 -24.28 -16.00 -13.19
N SER A 348 -25.37 -16.21 -13.95
CA SER A 348 -26.25 -17.39 -13.86
C SER A 348 -27.00 -17.54 -12.52
N VAL A 349 -27.06 -16.48 -11.70
CA VAL A 349 -27.97 -16.36 -10.56
C VAL A 349 -29.31 -15.81 -11.06
N THR A 350 -30.38 -16.49 -10.71
CA THR A 350 -31.76 -16.22 -11.09
C THR A 350 -32.44 -15.26 -10.11
N GLU A 351 -33.54 -14.63 -10.54
CA GLU A 351 -34.36 -13.78 -9.65
C GLU A 351 -34.88 -14.55 -8.42
N ALA A 352 -35.19 -15.83 -8.57
CA ALA A 352 -35.66 -16.67 -7.46
C ALA A 352 -34.56 -16.91 -6.41
N GLU A 353 -33.30 -17.06 -6.83
CA GLU A 353 -32.16 -17.18 -5.91
C GLU A 353 -31.86 -15.84 -5.21
N VAL A 354 -32.04 -14.71 -5.91
CA VAL A 354 -31.91 -13.37 -5.29
C VAL A 354 -33.01 -13.16 -4.24
N GLU A 355 -34.25 -13.58 -4.51
CA GLU A 355 -35.35 -13.53 -3.54
C GLU A 355 -35.05 -14.44 -2.34
N ALA A 356 -34.59 -15.67 -2.57
CA ALA A 356 -34.20 -16.61 -1.50
C ALA A 356 -33.02 -16.08 -0.66
N LEU A 357 -32.05 -15.41 -1.27
CA LEU A 357 -30.94 -14.76 -0.58
C LEU A 357 -31.44 -13.64 0.34
N ARG A 358 -32.33 -12.77 -0.16
CA ARG A 358 -32.92 -11.68 0.64
C ARG A 358 -33.71 -12.26 1.82
N ASP A 359 -34.50 -13.30 1.59
CA ASP A 359 -35.24 -13.99 2.65
C ASP A 359 -34.31 -14.63 3.70
N ALA A 360 -33.16 -15.19 3.28
CA ALA A 360 -32.22 -15.85 4.19
C ALA A 360 -31.59 -14.90 5.21
N VAL A 361 -31.47 -13.61 4.88
CA VAL A 361 -30.87 -12.58 5.75
C VAL A 361 -31.90 -11.56 6.26
N ASP A 362 -33.20 -11.83 6.07
CA ASP A 362 -34.31 -10.93 6.40
C ASP A 362 -34.15 -9.51 5.79
N ALA A 363 -33.76 -9.39 4.52
CA ALA A 363 -33.54 -8.11 3.84
C ALA A 363 -34.84 -7.50 3.27
N ALA A 364 -35.06 -6.21 3.52
CA ALA A 364 -36.11 -5.40 2.91
C ALA A 364 -35.73 -4.94 1.49
N ASP A 365 -36.69 -4.31 0.78
CA ASP A 365 -36.49 -3.84 -0.60
C ASP A 365 -35.43 -2.72 -0.70
N ASP A 366 -35.27 -1.92 0.35
CA ASP A 366 -34.29 -0.83 0.46
C ASP A 366 -32.92 -1.27 1.00
N ASP A 367 -32.78 -2.55 1.30
CA ASP A 367 -31.52 -3.16 1.73
C ASP A 367 -30.76 -3.74 0.53
N ALA A 368 -29.44 -3.74 0.63
CA ALA A 368 -28.59 -4.56 -0.21
C ALA A 368 -28.16 -5.82 0.55
N VAL A 369 -27.77 -6.86 -0.19
CA VAL A 369 -27.13 -8.05 0.39
C VAL A 369 -25.82 -8.28 -0.34
N ALA A 370 -24.73 -8.44 0.41
CA ALA A 370 -23.45 -8.90 -0.11
C ALA A 370 -23.22 -10.36 0.32
N LEU A 371 -22.59 -11.17 -0.53
CA LEU A 371 -22.30 -12.58 -0.23
C LEU A 371 -20.89 -12.98 -0.68
N VAL A 372 -20.32 -13.93 0.04
CA VAL A 372 -19.08 -14.63 -0.27
C VAL A 372 -19.37 -16.12 -0.38
N ALA A 373 -18.94 -16.73 -1.48
CA ALA A 373 -19.00 -18.17 -1.69
C ALA A 373 -17.57 -18.75 -1.72
N ALA A 374 -17.20 -19.53 -0.71
CA ALA A 374 -15.86 -20.10 -0.55
C ALA A 374 -15.86 -21.36 0.35
N ASP A 375 -14.68 -21.85 0.73
CA ASP A 375 -14.53 -22.80 1.83
C ASP A 375 -15.01 -22.15 3.15
N ALA A 376 -15.53 -22.92 4.10
CA ALA A 376 -16.26 -22.37 5.25
C ALA A 376 -15.50 -21.30 6.04
N GLU A 377 -14.23 -21.53 6.37
CA GLU A 377 -13.38 -20.59 7.12
C GLU A 377 -13.10 -19.30 6.32
N VAL A 378 -12.89 -19.42 5.01
CA VAL A 378 -12.66 -18.28 4.12
C VAL A 378 -13.94 -17.46 3.95
N ALA A 379 -15.09 -18.12 3.80
CA ALA A 379 -16.37 -17.45 3.65
C ALA A 379 -16.73 -16.63 4.89
N GLU A 380 -16.53 -17.20 6.09
CA GLU A 380 -16.79 -16.55 7.38
C GLU A 380 -15.88 -15.33 7.58
N THR A 381 -14.57 -15.51 7.48
CA THR A 381 -13.63 -14.38 7.69
C THR A 381 -13.74 -13.29 6.62
N ALA A 382 -14.01 -13.66 5.36
CA ALA A 382 -14.16 -12.67 4.29
C ALA A 382 -15.47 -11.88 4.38
N ILE A 383 -16.58 -12.48 4.81
CA ILE A 383 -17.85 -11.74 4.96
C ILE A 383 -17.81 -10.78 6.15
N GLU A 384 -17.08 -11.13 7.22
CA GLU A 384 -16.82 -10.23 8.35
C GLU A 384 -16.05 -8.99 7.86
N ALA A 385 -14.99 -9.17 7.07
CA ALA A 385 -14.24 -8.06 6.49
C ALA A 385 -15.08 -7.17 5.56
N VAL A 386 -16.09 -7.75 4.88
CA VAL A 386 -17.07 -7.00 4.08
C VAL A 386 -17.98 -6.18 4.97
N ALA A 387 -18.48 -6.77 6.07
CA ALA A 387 -19.31 -6.09 7.05
C ALA A 387 -18.57 -4.89 7.67
N ASP A 388 -17.34 -5.09 8.15
CA ASP A 388 -16.50 -4.03 8.72
C ASP A 388 -16.26 -2.89 7.73
N ARG A 389 -16.00 -3.22 6.46
CA ARG A 389 -15.82 -2.20 5.41
C ARG A 389 -17.12 -1.47 5.09
N ALA A 390 -18.27 -2.15 5.15
CA ALA A 390 -19.57 -1.52 4.98
C ALA A 390 -19.90 -0.57 6.14
N GLU A 391 -19.57 -0.94 7.38
CA GLU A 391 -19.71 -0.05 8.55
C GLU A 391 -18.88 1.23 8.35
N THR A 392 -17.63 1.08 7.91
CA THR A 392 -16.75 2.19 7.58
C THR A 392 -17.32 3.08 6.47
N ALA A 393 -18.09 2.53 5.52
CA ALA A 393 -18.74 3.32 4.47
C ALA A 393 -19.85 4.24 5.01
N ILE A 394 -20.48 3.89 6.13
CA ILE A 394 -21.44 4.76 6.83
C ILE A 394 -20.69 5.90 7.53
N GLU A 395 -19.48 5.63 8.03
CA GLU A 395 -18.62 6.61 8.70
C GLU A 395 -17.98 7.61 7.73
N GLY A 396 -17.60 7.19 6.52
CA GLY A 396 -17.02 8.06 5.50
C GLY A 396 -15.86 7.42 4.73
N VAL A 397 -14.78 8.18 4.55
CA VAL A 397 -13.56 7.72 3.90
C VAL A 397 -12.62 7.14 4.96
N PRO A 398 -12.17 5.88 4.84
CA PRO A 398 -11.15 5.34 5.74
C PRO A 398 -9.75 5.89 5.43
N GLU A 399 -8.93 6.02 6.46
CA GLU A 399 -7.48 6.10 6.31
C GLU A 399 -6.95 4.72 5.91
N GLU A 400 -6.28 4.63 4.76
CA GLU A 400 -5.80 3.36 4.23
C GLU A 400 -4.61 3.54 3.26
N THR A 401 -3.80 2.49 3.14
CA THR A 401 -2.79 2.37 2.09
C THR A 401 -3.35 1.54 0.95
N ARG A 402 -3.21 2.04 -0.28
CA ARG A 402 -3.79 1.48 -1.51
C ARG A 402 -2.70 1.32 -2.58
N GLY A 403 -2.91 0.41 -3.52
CA GLY A 403 -2.11 0.39 -4.75
C GLY A 403 -2.55 1.51 -5.68
N ALA A 404 -1.59 2.12 -6.38
CA ALA A 404 -1.85 3.17 -7.38
C ALA A 404 -2.59 2.65 -8.63
#